data_AF-A0A938N2V0-F1
#
_entry.id   AF-A0A938N2V0-F1
#
_cell.length_a   1.000
_cell.length_b   1.000
_cell.length_c   1.000
_cell.angle_alpha   90.00
_cell.angle_beta   90.00
_cell.angle_gamma   90.00
#
_symmetry.space_group_name_H-M   'P 1'
#
loop_
_entity.id
_entity.type
_entity.pdbx_description
1 polymer ?
#
loop_
_entity_poly.entity_id
_entity_poly.type
_entity_poly.pdbx_seq_one_letter_code
_entity_poly.pdbx_strand_id
1 'polypeptide(L)'
;MCRLRIIALVRRRSLSYMMKALLHHFLIYPVLASLICLPEAASAQAATESLEALRAWAMRDVFVLKDYRPGKNSFVESPKRHVGAWTGPGFRRTLLDVKGQGAIRHLWTTRGEGAPYFDWEFYVDGETTPSIRGTDVELVEAAARFQSPFAGFIAPPVPVSKRDYNLFLPIPFDRSIRVEVVQREPTFRLWFCQLDYRLEDDSLAGARLLSRREGTNLVFETRHWPKPAAAPPREVKTLALQQTKLQPGQSCALSWMNGP
;
A
#
# COMPACT_ATOMS: atom_id res chain seq x y z
N MET A 1 -25.36 -19.96 -35.12
CA MET A 1 -25.92 -20.24 -33.78
C MET A 1 -25.24 -21.48 -33.21
N CYS A 2 -24.25 -21.30 -32.34
CA CYS A 2 -23.51 -22.39 -31.69
C CYS A 2 -23.81 -22.33 -30.19
N ARG A 3 -24.47 -23.35 -29.63
CA ARG A 3 -24.73 -23.49 -28.19
C ARG A 3 -23.69 -24.40 -27.57
N LEU A 4 -22.83 -23.85 -26.73
CA LEU A 4 -21.86 -24.59 -25.91
C LEU A 4 -22.54 -25.02 -24.59
N ARG A 5 -22.50 -26.32 -24.28
CA ARG A 5 -22.99 -26.90 -23.00
C ARG A 5 -21.82 -27.00 -22.02
N ILE A 6 -22.00 -26.47 -20.80
CA ILE A 6 -21.08 -26.66 -19.67
C ILE A 6 -21.67 -27.74 -18.76
N ILE A 7 -20.88 -28.78 -18.47
CA ILE A 7 -21.24 -29.86 -17.54
C ILE A 7 -20.54 -29.58 -16.21
N ALA A 8 -21.31 -29.42 -15.13
CA ALA A 8 -20.80 -29.27 -13.77
C ALA A 8 -20.70 -30.63 -13.09
N LEU A 9 -19.51 -31.00 -12.63
CA LEU A 9 -19.23 -32.24 -11.91
C LEU A 9 -19.32 -31.99 -10.39
N VAL A 10 -20.42 -32.41 -9.75
CA VAL A 10 -20.59 -32.34 -8.29
C VAL A 10 -20.15 -33.67 -7.67
N ARG A 11 -19.03 -33.68 -6.94
CA ARG A 11 -18.59 -34.82 -6.14
C ARG A 11 -19.36 -34.87 -4.82
N ARG A 12 -20.21 -35.89 -4.66
CA ARG A 12 -20.79 -36.32 -3.36
C ARG A 12 -19.68 -36.88 -2.47
N ARG A 13 -19.58 -36.40 -1.22
CA ARG A 13 -18.92 -37.14 -0.13
C ARG A 13 -19.99 -37.68 0.82
N SER A 14 -19.85 -38.97 1.13
CA SER A 14 -20.78 -39.83 1.85
C SER A 14 -20.88 -39.48 3.33
N LEU A 15 -22.12 -39.33 3.81
CA LEU A 15 -22.49 -39.49 5.21
C LEU A 15 -22.44 -40.98 5.55
N SER A 16 -21.50 -41.38 6.39
CA SER A 16 -21.58 -42.54 7.27
C SER A 16 -20.30 -42.53 8.09
N TYR A 17 -20.40 -42.25 9.38
CA TYR A 17 -19.70 -42.95 10.47
C TYR A 17 -19.89 -42.17 11.78
N MET A 18 -20.23 -42.91 12.83
CA MET A 18 -20.18 -42.54 14.26
C MET A 18 -21.36 -41.77 14.86
N MET A 19 -22.55 -42.36 14.68
CA MET A 19 -23.52 -42.50 15.78
C MET A 19 -23.11 -43.76 16.59
N LYS A 20 -22.42 -43.60 17.72
CA LYS A 20 -22.29 -44.58 18.83
C LYS A 20 -21.23 -44.12 19.85
N ALA A 21 -21.62 -43.19 20.71
CA ALA A 21 -21.05 -43.06 22.06
C ALA A 21 -22.17 -42.48 22.94
N LEU A 22 -23.01 -43.40 23.41
CA LEU A 22 -24.04 -43.17 24.40
C LEU A 22 -23.40 -42.73 25.73
N LEU A 23 -24.08 -41.78 26.39
CA LEU A 23 -24.40 -41.77 27.81
C LEU A 23 -23.33 -42.30 28.78
N HIS A 24 -22.73 -41.39 29.55
CA HIS A 24 -22.78 -41.36 31.02
C HIS A 24 -21.82 -40.27 31.51
N HIS A 25 -22.34 -39.08 31.84
CA HIS A 25 -22.00 -38.39 33.09
C HIS A 25 -22.98 -37.25 33.34
N PHE A 26 -23.68 -37.40 34.46
CA PHE A 26 -24.52 -36.44 35.13
C PHE A 26 -23.70 -35.25 35.65
N LEU A 27 -24.44 -34.17 35.97
CA LEU A 27 -24.20 -33.15 37.00
C LEU A 27 -23.51 -31.83 36.59
N ILE A 28 -24.33 -30.77 36.71
CA ILE A 28 -24.03 -29.41 37.19
C ILE A 28 -23.33 -28.50 36.18
N TYR A 29 -24.08 -27.58 35.58
CA TYR A 29 -23.79 -26.14 35.52
C TYR A 29 -24.97 -25.39 34.85
N PRO A 30 -25.75 -24.58 35.58
CA PRO A 30 -26.61 -23.59 34.95
C PRO A 30 -25.75 -22.35 34.71
N VAL A 31 -25.06 -22.30 33.58
CA VAL A 31 -24.43 -21.04 33.14
C VAL A 31 -25.36 -20.40 32.14
N LEU A 32 -25.98 -19.32 32.62
CA LEU A 32 -26.66 -18.24 31.92
C LEU A 32 -26.64 -18.34 30.39
N ALA A 33 -27.80 -18.68 29.82
CA ALA A 33 -28.17 -18.24 28.49
C ALA A 33 -28.50 -16.74 28.53
N SER A 34 -27.45 -15.91 28.62
CA SER A 34 -27.54 -14.50 28.23
C SER A 34 -27.24 -14.43 26.74
N LEU A 35 -28.29 -14.56 25.92
CA LEU A 35 -28.27 -14.00 24.57
C LEU A 35 -28.05 -12.50 24.71
N ILE A 36 -26.79 -12.08 24.61
CA ILE A 36 -26.45 -10.69 24.39
C ILE A 36 -26.77 -10.44 22.92
N CYS A 37 -27.92 -9.83 22.66
CA CYS A 37 -28.16 -9.11 21.41
C CYS A 37 -27.07 -8.03 21.31
N LEU A 38 -25.98 -8.34 20.61
CA LEU A 38 -25.02 -7.31 20.22
C LEU A 38 -25.70 -6.42 19.16
N PRO A 39 -25.57 -5.09 19.25
CA PRO A 39 -26.17 -4.18 18.29
C PRO A 39 -25.35 -4.25 16.99
N GLU A 40 -25.74 -5.14 16.08
CA GLU A 40 -25.13 -5.27 14.74
C GLU A 40 -25.27 -3.97 13.92
N ALA A 41 -26.25 -3.13 14.26
CA ALA A 41 -26.48 -1.83 13.60
C ALA A 41 -25.46 -0.74 13.98
N ALA A 42 -24.85 -0.79 15.18
CA ALA A 42 -23.94 0.27 15.62
C ALA A 42 -22.55 0.17 14.95
N SER A 43 -22.09 -1.04 14.62
CA SER A 43 -20.79 -1.26 13.95
C SER A 43 -20.82 -0.87 12.48
N ALA A 44 -21.94 -1.09 11.78
CA ALA A 44 -22.11 -0.71 10.38
C ALA A 44 -22.21 0.81 10.20
N GLN A 45 -22.91 1.51 11.11
CA GLN A 45 -23.02 2.97 11.11
C GLN A 45 -21.66 3.63 11.36
N ALA A 46 -20.91 3.17 12.37
CA ALA A 46 -19.57 3.67 12.67
C ALA A 46 -18.56 3.39 11.54
N ALA A 47 -18.67 2.24 10.87
CA ALA A 47 -17.87 1.94 9.69
C ALA A 47 -18.23 2.84 8.49
N THR A 48 -19.51 3.19 8.30
CA THR A 48 -19.96 4.06 7.20
C THR A 48 -19.56 5.52 7.44
N GLU A 49 -19.74 6.03 8.65
CA GLU A 49 -19.26 7.36 9.06
C GLU A 49 -17.73 7.46 8.92
N SER A 50 -16.99 6.37 9.16
CA SER A 50 -15.55 6.32 8.91
C SER A 50 -15.20 6.40 7.42
N LEU A 51 -15.95 5.75 6.52
CA LEU A 51 -15.69 5.76 5.08
C LEU A 51 -16.00 7.10 4.44
N GLU A 52 -17.10 7.75 4.83
CA GLU A 52 -17.44 9.08 4.33
C GLU A 52 -16.42 10.12 4.80
N ALA A 53 -16.00 10.06 6.07
CA ALA A 53 -14.94 10.92 6.59
C ALA A 53 -13.61 10.71 5.84
N LEU A 54 -13.22 9.45 5.60
CA LEU A 54 -12.04 9.09 4.81
C LEU A 54 -12.14 9.62 3.38
N ARG A 55 -13.30 9.46 2.73
CA ARG A 55 -13.53 9.96 1.36
C ARG A 55 -13.49 11.48 1.31
N ALA A 56 -14.19 12.16 2.21
CA ALA A 56 -14.21 13.62 2.28
C ALA A 56 -12.80 14.17 2.49
N TRP A 57 -12.00 13.51 3.31
CA TRP A 57 -10.59 13.86 3.49
C TRP A 57 -9.76 13.59 2.23
N ALA A 58 -9.87 12.39 1.63
CA ALA A 58 -9.07 12.01 0.46
C ALA A 58 -9.35 12.89 -0.76
N MET A 59 -10.60 13.35 -0.89
CA MET A 59 -11.04 14.23 -1.96
C MET A 59 -10.82 15.71 -1.65
N ARG A 60 -10.51 16.08 -0.39
CA ARG A 60 -10.41 17.48 0.06
C ARG A 60 -9.46 18.31 -0.79
N ASP A 61 -8.32 17.73 -1.13
CA ASP A 61 -7.23 18.42 -1.81
C ASP A 61 -6.91 17.80 -3.18
N VAL A 62 -7.77 16.94 -3.73
CA VAL A 62 -7.50 16.28 -5.03
C VAL A 62 -7.52 17.27 -6.19
N PHE A 63 -8.31 18.34 -6.06
CA PHE A 63 -8.41 19.42 -7.04
C PHE A 63 -7.32 20.50 -6.87
N VAL A 64 -6.48 20.37 -5.84
CA VAL A 64 -5.40 21.32 -5.59
C VAL A 64 -4.24 20.99 -6.51
N LEU A 65 -3.89 21.95 -7.37
CA LEU A 65 -2.62 21.90 -8.09
C LEU A 65 -1.48 21.97 -7.08
N LYS A 66 -0.54 21.04 -7.19
CA LYS A 66 0.65 20.98 -6.37
C LYS A 66 1.84 21.14 -7.29
N ASP A 67 2.74 22.03 -6.92
CA ASP A 67 4.02 22.19 -7.59
C ASP A 67 4.95 21.07 -7.13
N TYR A 68 5.28 20.19 -8.06
CA TYR A 68 6.32 19.18 -7.91
C TYR A 68 6.66 18.62 -9.28
N ARG A 69 7.86 18.05 -9.41
CA ARG A 69 8.26 17.27 -10.58
C ARG A 69 8.07 15.78 -10.31
N PRO A 70 7.15 15.08 -11.02
CA PRO A 70 6.98 13.65 -10.87
C PRO A 70 8.19 12.89 -11.43
N GLY A 71 8.54 11.78 -10.79
CA GLY A 71 9.53 10.83 -11.28
C GLY A 71 9.08 9.39 -11.07
N LYS A 72 9.54 8.50 -11.95
CA LYS A 72 9.27 7.07 -11.88
C LYS A 72 10.47 6.26 -12.36
N ASN A 73 10.90 5.30 -11.55
CA ASN A 73 11.83 4.25 -11.99
C ASN A 73 11.09 2.91 -11.98
N SER A 74 11.29 2.08 -12.99
CA SER A 74 10.63 0.79 -13.11
C SER A 74 11.61 -0.26 -13.63
N PHE A 75 11.55 -1.44 -13.03
CA PHE A 75 12.47 -2.53 -13.33
C PHE A 75 11.71 -3.83 -13.54
N VAL A 76 12.24 -4.65 -14.44
CA VAL A 76 11.85 -6.04 -14.62
C VAL A 76 13.15 -6.83 -14.73
N GLU A 77 13.43 -7.64 -13.73
CA GLU A 77 14.75 -8.18 -13.47
C GLU A 77 14.71 -9.69 -13.27
N SER A 78 15.74 -10.36 -13.77
CA SER A 78 16.06 -11.74 -13.42
C SER A 78 17.50 -12.03 -13.82
N PRO A 79 18.18 -13.03 -13.22
CA PRO A 79 19.51 -13.46 -13.66
C PRO A 79 19.55 -13.90 -15.14
N LYS A 80 18.42 -14.32 -15.70
CA LYS A 80 18.30 -14.66 -17.12
C LYS A 80 18.21 -13.43 -18.03
N ARG A 81 17.62 -12.34 -17.54
CA ARG A 81 17.43 -11.11 -18.32
C ARG A 81 18.71 -10.30 -18.38
N HIS A 82 19.46 -10.27 -17.29
CA HIS A 82 20.77 -9.63 -17.19
C HIS A 82 21.81 -10.63 -16.67
N VAL A 83 22.33 -11.45 -17.60
CA VAL A 83 23.31 -12.50 -17.29
C VAL A 83 24.58 -11.86 -16.71
N GLY A 84 25.04 -12.38 -15.57
CA GLY A 84 26.23 -11.88 -14.88
C GLY A 84 26.02 -10.61 -14.07
N ALA A 85 24.87 -9.92 -14.20
CA ALA A 85 24.57 -8.72 -13.42
C ALA A 85 24.27 -9.04 -11.95
N TRP A 86 23.83 -10.26 -11.64
CA TRP A 86 23.42 -10.68 -10.30
C TRP A 86 24.36 -11.78 -9.82
N THR A 87 25.22 -11.46 -8.84
CA THR A 87 26.34 -12.34 -8.45
C THR A 87 26.08 -13.20 -7.21
N GLY A 88 24.87 -13.16 -6.66
CA GLY A 88 24.50 -13.95 -5.47
C GLY A 88 24.32 -13.10 -4.21
N PRO A 89 24.27 -13.73 -3.01
CA PRO A 89 23.95 -13.05 -1.77
C PRO A 89 24.95 -11.93 -1.46
N GLY A 90 24.44 -10.78 -1.02
CA GLY A 90 25.23 -9.58 -0.76
C GLY A 90 25.48 -8.69 -1.98
N PHE A 91 25.16 -9.15 -3.20
CA PHE A 91 25.20 -8.30 -4.38
C PHE A 91 24.25 -7.11 -4.24
N ARG A 92 24.70 -5.91 -4.64
CA ARG A 92 23.96 -4.66 -4.47
C ARG A 92 23.62 -4.04 -5.82
N ARG A 93 22.39 -3.57 -5.97
CA ARG A 93 21.93 -2.84 -7.15
C ARG A 93 21.25 -1.54 -6.73
N THR A 94 21.75 -0.41 -7.23
CA THR A 94 21.08 0.88 -7.10
C THR A 94 19.90 0.96 -8.07
N LEU A 95 18.71 1.22 -7.53
CA LEU A 95 17.46 1.37 -8.28
C LEU A 95 17.10 2.85 -8.51
N LEU A 96 17.54 3.71 -7.60
CA LEU A 96 17.31 5.15 -7.64
C LEU A 96 18.49 5.84 -6.96
N ASP A 97 19.02 6.91 -7.55
CA ASP A 97 19.93 7.87 -6.91
C ASP A 97 19.62 9.24 -7.51
N VAL A 98 18.89 10.06 -6.77
CA VAL A 98 18.46 11.39 -7.23
C VAL A 98 18.76 12.43 -6.17
N LYS A 99 19.06 13.64 -6.64
CA LYS A 99 19.30 14.83 -5.80
C LYS A 99 18.10 15.78 -5.87
N GLY A 100 17.97 16.61 -4.85
CA GLY A 100 16.85 17.54 -4.65
C GLY A 100 15.99 17.15 -3.45
N GLN A 101 15.10 18.06 -3.07
CA GLN A 101 14.08 17.83 -2.05
C GLN A 101 12.90 17.07 -2.65
N GLY A 102 12.29 16.18 -1.88
CA GLY A 102 11.09 15.48 -2.28
C GLY A 102 10.72 14.29 -1.40
N ALA A 103 9.97 13.35 -1.98
CA ALA A 103 9.61 12.12 -1.30
C ALA A 103 9.35 10.97 -2.29
N ILE A 104 9.72 9.75 -1.91
CA ILE A 104 9.13 8.55 -2.53
C ILE A 104 7.67 8.49 -2.06
N ARG A 105 6.75 8.34 -3.00
CA ARG A 105 5.29 8.36 -2.75
C ARG A 105 4.66 6.98 -2.85
N HIS A 106 5.31 6.09 -3.60
CA HIS A 106 4.83 4.75 -3.81
C HIS A 106 5.99 3.84 -4.21
N LEU A 107 6.07 2.68 -3.56
CA LEU A 107 6.85 1.55 -4.00
C LEU A 107 5.88 0.40 -4.27
N TRP A 108 6.03 -0.20 -5.44
CA TRP A 108 5.36 -1.43 -5.80
C TRP A 108 6.39 -2.48 -6.18
N THR A 109 6.17 -3.72 -5.77
CA THR A 109 7.00 -4.85 -6.19
C THR A 109 6.20 -6.15 -6.25
N THR A 110 6.59 -7.03 -7.16
CA THR A 110 6.09 -8.41 -7.22
C THR A 110 7.20 -9.39 -7.55
N ARG A 111 7.08 -10.61 -7.02
CA ARG A 111 8.03 -11.71 -7.21
C ARG A 111 7.33 -13.05 -7.07
N GLY A 112 8.03 -14.14 -7.40
CA GLY A 112 7.57 -15.50 -7.13
C GLY A 112 7.39 -15.79 -5.63
N GLU A 113 6.62 -16.83 -5.33
CA GLU A 113 6.47 -17.36 -3.96
C GLU A 113 7.80 -17.78 -3.35
N GLY A 114 7.83 -17.78 -2.02
CA GLY A 114 8.99 -18.17 -1.21
C GLY A 114 9.63 -16.99 -0.47
N ALA A 115 10.89 -17.17 -0.09
CA ALA A 115 11.67 -16.19 0.64
C ALA A 115 11.83 -14.88 -0.16
N PRO A 116 11.91 -13.72 0.53
CA PRO A 116 12.22 -12.45 -0.11
C PRO A 116 13.56 -12.48 -0.85
N TYR A 117 13.55 -12.01 -2.10
CA TYR A 117 14.75 -12.00 -2.94
C TYR A 117 15.77 -10.95 -2.50
N PHE A 118 15.30 -9.85 -1.91
CA PHE A 118 16.10 -8.66 -1.62
C PHE A 118 15.80 -8.07 -0.24
N ASP A 119 16.84 -7.53 0.40
CA ASP A 119 16.69 -6.44 1.36
C ASP A 119 16.67 -5.13 0.60
N TRP A 120 15.70 -4.28 0.88
CA TRP A 120 15.64 -2.90 0.39
C TRP A 120 16.35 -1.99 1.38
N GLU A 121 17.16 -1.06 0.86
CA GLU A 121 17.92 -0.11 1.66
C GLU A 121 17.72 1.32 1.11
N PHE A 122 17.21 2.21 1.97
CA PHE A 122 16.94 3.61 1.63
C PHE A 122 17.92 4.51 2.37
N TYR A 123 18.73 5.24 1.62
CA TYR A 123 19.73 6.18 2.10
C TYR A 123 19.20 7.59 1.90
N VAL A 124 18.79 8.23 2.99
CA VAL A 124 18.20 9.56 2.96
C VAL A 124 19.33 10.59 3.10
N ASP A 125 19.30 11.63 2.29
CA ASP A 125 20.17 12.81 2.41
C ASP A 125 21.68 12.50 2.48
N GLY A 126 22.14 11.50 1.72
CA GLY A 126 23.55 11.15 1.63
C GLY A 126 24.08 10.36 2.82
N GLU A 127 23.20 9.80 3.66
CA GLU A 127 23.59 8.87 4.72
C GLU A 127 24.38 7.68 4.17
N THR A 128 25.34 7.20 4.97
CA THR A 128 26.14 6.00 4.66
C THR A 128 25.50 4.72 5.21
N THR A 129 24.59 4.85 6.16
CA THR A 129 23.79 3.77 6.76
C THR A 129 22.33 3.98 6.35
N PRO A 130 21.60 2.95 5.90
CA PRO A 130 20.22 3.17 5.44
C PRO A 130 19.31 3.56 6.61
N SER A 131 18.54 4.63 6.43
CA SER A 131 17.46 5.05 7.33
C SER A 131 16.34 4.00 7.41
N ILE A 132 16.10 3.30 6.30
CA ILE A 132 15.10 2.23 6.21
C ILE A 132 15.76 0.99 5.61
N ARG A 133 15.61 -0.15 6.29
CA ARG A 133 16.06 -1.45 5.79
C ARG A 133 15.07 -2.57 6.10
N GLY A 134 14.67 -3.32 5.08
CA GLY A 134 13.81 -4.49 5.26
C GLY A 134 13.48 -5.19 3.96
N THR A 135 12.87 -6.37 4.06
CA THR A 135 12.32 -7.09 2.90
C THR A 135 11.01 -6.45 2.45
N ASP A 136 10.56 -6.78 1.23
CA ASP A 136 9.26 -6.32 0.71
C ASP A 136 8.09 -6.69 1.65
N VAL A 137 8.11 -7.91 2.20
CA VAL A 137 7.14 -8.38 3.21
C VAL A 137 7.19 -7.50 4.46
N GLU A 138 8.38 -7.35 5.05
CA GLU A 138 8.55 -6.61 6.31
C GLU A 138 8.15 -5.14 6.18
N LEU A 139 8.47 -4.50 5.05
CA LEU A 139 8.10 -3.10 4.78
C LEU A 139 6.58 -2.93 4.70
N VAL A 140 5.88 -3.82 3.98
CA VAL A 140 4.42 -3.77 3.86
C VAL A 140 3.74 -4.05 5.20
N GLU A 141 4.22 -5.04 5.94
CA GLU A 141 3.70 -5.35 7.27
C GLU A 141 3.94 -4.22 8.29
N ALA A 142 5.13 -3.62 8.26
CA ALA A 142 5.45 -2.47 9.11
C ALA A 142 4.54 -1.28 8.77
N ALA A 143 4.28 -1.02 7.49
CA ALA A 143 3.36 0.03 7.06
C ALA A 143 1.91 -0.25 7.48
N ALA A 144 1.46 -1.51 7.40
CA ALA A 144 0.13 -1.92 7.84
C ALA A 144 -0.09 -1.71 9.35
N ARG A 145 0.98 -1.88 10.16
CA ARG A 145 0.97 -1.63 11.60
C ARG A 145 1.23 -0.16 11.97
N PHE A 146 1.61 0.68 11.01
CA PHE A 146 2.04 2.04 11.28
C PHE A 146 0.84 2.93 11.64
N GLN A 147 0.69 3.20 12.94
CA GLN A 147 -0.31 4.11 13.46
C GLN A 147 0.18 5.56 13.34
N SER A 148 -0.03 6.14 12.16
CA SER A 148 0.16 7.57 11.96
C SER A 148 -1.11 8.35 12.34
N PRO A 149 -1.04 9.66 12.68
CA PRO A 149 -2.20 10.55 12.52
C PRO A 149 -2.73 10.56 11.06
N PHE A 150 -1.95 9.98 10.14
CA PHE A 150 -2.28 9.71 8.75
C PHE A 150 -2.69 8.24 8.48
N ALA A 151 -2.94 7.40 9.50
CA ALA A 151 -3.27 5.98 9.34
C ALA A 151 -4.56 5.73 8.54
N GLY A 152 -5.48 6.71 8.49
CA GLY A 152 -6.62 6.68 7.57
C GLY A 152 -6.25 6.86 6.09
N PHE A 153 -5.03 7.29 5.78
CA PHE A 153 -4.60 7.72 4.45
C PHE A 153 -3.59 6.77 3.81
N ILE A 154 -3.10 5.81 4.57
CA ILE A 154 -2.40 4.64 4.02
C ILE A 154 -3.52 3.73 3.53
N ALA A 155 -3.56 3.46 2.23
CA ALA A 155 -4.55 2.55 1.66
C ALA A 155 -4.60 1.28 2.53
N PRO A 156 -5.80 0.75 2.86
CA PRO A 156 -5.92 -0.44 3.67
C PRO A 156 -5.02 -1.52 3.06
N PRO A 157 -4.22 -2.22 3.88
CA PRO A 157 -3.22 -3.15 3.37
C PRO A 157 -3.90 -4.11 2.39
N VAL A 158 -3.56 -3.99 1.10
CA VAL A 158 -4.01 -4.95 0.11
C VAL A 158 -3.45 -6.30 0.57
N PRO A 159 -4.27 -7.34 0.71
CA PRO A 159 -3.77 -8.62 1.17
C PRO A 159 -2.59 -9.07 0.31
N VAL A 160 -1.45 -9.30 0.96
CA VAL A 160 -0.18 -9.74 0.34
C VAL A 160 -0.34 -11.06 -0.42
N SER A 161 -1.48 -11.75 -0.28
CA SER A 161 -1.83 -13.02 -0.90
C SER A 161 -1.80 -13.04 -2.44
N LYS A 162 -1.71 -11.87 -3.11
CA LYS A 162 -1.56 -11.78 -4.57
C LYS A 162 -0.14 -11.49 -5.06
N ARG A 163 0.88 -11.61 -4.19
CA ARG A 163 2.28 -11.30 -4.50
C ARG A 163 2.46 -9.83 -4.92
N ASP A 164 1.63 -8.97 -4.36
CA ASP A 164 1.54 -7.55 -4.71
C ASP A 164 1.90 -6.73 -3.47
N TYR A 165 3.14 -6.24 -3.44
CA TYR A 165 3.70 -5.56 -2.28
C TYR A 165 3.71 -4.07 -2.54
N ASN A 166 2.82 -3.34 -1.85
CA ASN A 166 2.63 -1.91 -2.02
C ASN A 166 3.01 -1.17 -0.74
N LEU A 167 3.85 -0.15 -0.86
CA LEU A 167 4.18 0.78 0.20
C LEU A 167 3.79 2.19 -0.24
N PHE A 168 2.71 2.71 0.34
CA PHE A 168 2.23 4.08 0.14
C PHE A 168 2.71 5.06 1.21
N LEU A 169 3.42 4.57 2.24
CA LEU A 169 3.97 5.42 3.29
C LEU A 169 5.10 6.27 2.67
N PRO A 170 5.01 7.61 2.71
CA PRO A 170 6.02 8.44 2.06
C PRO A 170 7.39 8.30 2.70
N ILE A 171 8.45 8.35 1.88
CA ILE A 171 9.84 8.40 2.35
C ILE A 171 10.41 9.77 1.95
N PRO A 172 10.33 10.77 2.86
CA PRO A 172 10.80 12.13 2.59
C PRO A 172 12.32 12.25 2.62
N PHE A 173 12.84 13.19 1.84
CA PHE A 173 14.27 13.55 1.77
C PHE A 173 14.41 15.04 1.40
N ASP A 174 15.36 15.75 2.00
CA ASP A 174 15.57 17.18 1.75
C ASP A 174 16.67 17.48 0.72
N ARG A 175 17.62 16.56 0.56
CA ARG A 175 18.81 16.73 -0.30
C ARG A 175 18.93 15.65 -1.36
N SER A 176 18.66 14.40 -1.01
CA SER A 176 18.78 13.28 -1.95
C SER A 176 18.16 11.99 -1.42
N ILE A 177 17.83 11.09 -2.31
CA ILE A 177 17.50 9.70 -1.97
C ILE A 177 18.30 8.74 -2.83
N ARG A 178 18.87 7.72 -2.20
CA ARG A 178 19.40 6.54 -2.90
C ARG A 178 18.68 5.30 -2.39
N VAL A 179 18.18 4.49 -3.32
CA VAL A 179 17.50 3.22 -3.03
C VAL A 179 18.31 2.11 -3.64
N GLU A 180 18.67 1.13 -2.82
CA GLU A 180 19.37 -0.07 -3.25
C GLU A 180 18.60 -1.32 -2.85
N VAL A 181 18.83 -2.39 -3.61
CA VAL A 181 18.46 -3.74 -3.20
C VAL A 181 19.71 -4.58 -3.00
N VAL A 182 19.71 -5.37 -1.93
CA VAL A 182 20.77 -6.32 -1.58
C VAL A 182 20.22 -7.72 -1.75
N GLN A 183 20.83 -8.50 -2.65
CA GLN A 183 20.40 -9.86 -2.95
C GLN A 183 20.56 -10.76 -1.72
N ARG A 184 19.50 -11.51 -1.40
CA ARG A 184 19.46 -12.44 -0.25
C ARG A 184 19.68 -13.88 -0.67
N GLU A 185 19.06 -14.26 -1.78
CA GLU A 185 19.05 -15.63 -2.27
C GLU A 185 20.20 -15.88 -3.26
N PRO A 186 20.75 -17.11 -3.36
CA PRO A 186 21.76 -17.47 -4.36
C PRO A 186 21.35 -17.14 -5.79
N THR A 187 20.05 -17.22 -6.07
CA THR A 187 19.45 -16.86 -7.34
C THR A 187 17.99 -16.45 -7.10
N PHE A 188 17.37 -15.80 -8.05
CA PHE A 188 15.97 -15.40 -7.96
C PHE A 188 15.29 -15.52 -9.33
N ARG A 189 13.95 -15.55 -9.32
CA ARG A 189 13.15 -15.61 -10.54
C ARG A 189 12.85 -14.20 -11.07
N LEU A 190 11.84 -14.07 -11.91
CA LEU A 190 11.39 -12.77 -12.38
C LEU A 190 10.92 -11.91 -11.20
N TRP A 191 11.43 -10.69 -11.13
CA TRP A 191 11.11 -9.68 -10.14
C TRP A 191 10.75 -8.38 -10.86
N PHE A 192 9.69 -7.71 -10.40
CA PHE A 192 9.27 -6.44 -10.95
C PHE A 192 9.22 -5.42 -9.81
N CYS A 193 9.62 -4.18 -10.08
CA CYS A 193 9.39 -3.11 -9.12
C CYS A 193 9.19 -1.76 -9.79
N GLN A 194 8.53 -0.87 -9.06
CA GLN A 194 8.28 0.51 -9.43
C GLN A 194 8.53 1.40 -8.21
N LEU A 195 9.21 2.52 -8.43
CA LEU A 195 9.44 3.58 -7.47
C LEU A 195 8.87 4.86 -8.07
N ASP A 196 7.73 5.32 -7.54
CA ASP A 196 7.15 6.61 -7.90
C ASP A 196 7.52 7.64 -6.84
N TYR A 197 8.09 8.77 -7.26
CA TYR A 197 8.60 9.81 -6.38
C TYR A 197 8.26 11.19 -6.90
N ARG A 198 8.44 12.18 -6.04
CA ARG A 198 8.32 13.60 -6.36
C ARG A 198 9.60 14.30 -6.00
N LEU A 199 10.03 15.21 -6.86
CA LEU A 199 11.08 16.19 -6.60
C LEU A 199 10.46 17.58 -6.58
N GLU A 200 11.17 18.55 -5.99
CA GLU A 200 10.68 19.92 -5.84
C GLU A 200 9.33 19.94 -5.08
N ASP A 201 9.17 19.01 -4.12
CA ASP A 201 7.98 18.86 -3.27
C ASP A 201 8.39 19.10 -1.81
N ASP A 202 7.98 20.24 -1.26
CA ASP A 202 8.30 20.68 0.12
C ASP A 202 7.24 20.24 1.14
N SER A 203 6.21 19.50 0.73
CA SER A 203 5.08 19.14 1.60
C SER A 203 5.46 18.28 2.81
N LEU A 204 6.64 17.68 2.77
CA LEU A 204 7.24 16.89 3.85
C LEU A 204 8.65 17.36 4.22
N ALA A 205 8.99 18.62 3.94
CA ALA A 205 10.29 19.18 4.27
C ALA A 205 10.64 18.98 5.75
N GLY A 206 11.86 18.51 6.03
CA GLY A 206 12.33 18.21 7.38
C GLY A 206 11.76 16.93 8.02
N ALA A 207 10.68 16.34 7.47
CA ALA A 207 10.14 15.08 7.97
C ALA A 207 11.08 13.92 7.67
N ARG A 208 11.10 12.90 8.52
CA ARG A 208 11.87 11.67 8.32
C ARG A 208 11.04 10.45 8.65
N LEU A 209 11.20 9.40 7.84
CA LEU A 209 10.74 8.05 8.11
C LEU A 209 11.96 7.17 8.39
N LEU A 210 11.92 6.44 9.49
CA LEU A 210 13.00 5.57 9.95
C LEU A 210 12.44 4.18 10.19
N SER A 211 13.29 3.16 10.04
CA SER A 211 12.95 1.80 10.45
C SER A 211 13.80 1.35 11.64
N ARG A 212 13.18 0.62 12.56
CA ARG A 212 13.90 -0.09 13.63
C ARG A 212 13.37 -1.52 13.80
N ARG A 213 14.15 -2.33 14.51
CA ARG A 213 13.77 -3.71 14.85
C ARG A 213 13.18 -3.76 16.26
N GLU A 214 12.03 -4.42 16.39
CA GLU A 214 11.43 -4.82 17.66
C GLU A 214 11.24 -6.33 17.68
N GLY A 215 12.18 -7.04 18.32
CA GLY A 215 12.27 -8.49 18.18
C GLY A 215 12.48 -8.88 16.71
N THR A 216 11.58 -9.69 16.17
CA THR A 216 11.60 -10.10 14.75
C THR A 216 10.92 -9.09 13.82
N ASN A 217 10.20 -8.11 14.36
CA ASN A 217 9.38 -7.21 13.56
C ASN A 217 10.17 -5.99 13.10
N LEU A 218 9.89 -5.54 11.88
CA LEU A 218 10.21 -4.20 11.42
C LEU A 218 9.10 -3.25 11.87
N VAL A 219 9.51 -2.10 12.41
CA VAL A 219 8.61 -1.03 12.86
C VAL A 219 9.09 0.30 12.28
N PHE A 220 8.14 1.11 11.84
CA PHE A 220 8.41 2.46 11.36
C PHE A 220 8.26 3.50 12.46
N GLU A 221 9.13 4.50 12.42
CA GLU A 221 9.08 5.68 13.26
C GLU A 221 9.18 6.93 12.41
N THR A 222 8.58 8.03 12.87
CA THR A 222 8.68 9.32 12.20
C THR A 222 9.31 10.37 13.08
N ARG A 223 10.05 11.29 12.46
CA ARG A 223 10.57 12.50 13.11
C ARG A 223 10.15 13.73 12.34
N HIS A 224 9.85 14.80 13.07
CA HIS A 224 9.46 16.09 12.50
C HIS A 224 8.34 16.00 11.45
N TRP A 225 7.49 14.96 11.56
CA TRP A 225 6.40 14.78 10.63
C TRP A 225 5.41 15.92 10.81
N PRO A 226 5.01 16.63 9.73
CA PRO A 226 4.11 17.76 9.86
C PRO A 226 2.81 17.26 10.47
N LYS A 227 2.34 17.96 11.51
CA LYS A 227 0.97 17.77 11.98
C LYS A 227 0.04 18.16 10.82
N PRO A 228 -1.08 17.44 10.59
CA PRO A 228 -2.08 17.89 9.64
C PRO A 228 -2.53 19.31 10.05
N ALA A 229 -2.03 20.33 9.38
CA ALA A 229 -2.53 21.68 9.56
C ALA A 229 -3.93 21.73 8.92
N ALA A 230 -4.85 22.46 9.53
CA ALA A 230 -6.04 22.87 8.82
C ALA A 230 -5.56 23.69 7.61
N ALA A 231 -5.74 23.15 6.40
CA ALA A 231 -5.47 23.94 5.20
C ALA A 231 -6.30 25.23 5.30
N PRO A 232 -5.73 26.40 4.97
CA PRO A 232 -6.52 27.62 4.93
C PRO A 232 -7.75 27.39 4.05
N PRO A 233 -8.92 27.94 4.41
CA PRO A 233 -10.12 27.80 3.61
C PRO A 233 -9.82 28.28 2.19
N ARG A 234 -9.93 27.38 1.22
CA ARG A 234 -9.76 27.69 -0.19
C ARG A 234 -11.10 28.11 -0.75
N GLU A 235 -11.12 29.16 -1.57
CA GLU A 235 -12.31 29.55 -2.29
C GLU A 235 -12.62 28.49 -3.36
N VAL A 236 -13.62 27.65 -3.09
CA VAL A 236 -14.12 26.68 -4.06
C VAL A 236 -15.31 27.32 -4.77
N LYS A 237 -15.16 27.61 -6.06
CA LYS A 237 -16.28 28.02 -6.91
C LYS A 237 -16.94 26.80 -7.51
N THR A 238 -18.14 26.48 -7.06
CA THR A 238 -18.97 25.46 -7.71
C THR A 238 -19.47 26.01 -9.04
N LEU A 239 -19.08 25.35 -10.13
CA LEU A 239 -19.60 25.65 -11.47
C LEU A 239 -20.83 24.78 -11.73
N ALA A 240 -21.96 25.41 -12.05
CA ALA A 240 -23.13 24.70 -12.52
C ALA A 240 -22.90 24.28 -13.99
N LEU A 241 -22.49 23.03 -14.22
CA LEU A 241 -22.34 22.48 -15.56
C LEU A 241 -23.68 21.95 -16.07
N GLN A 242 -24.06 22.35 -17.28
CA GLN A 242 -25.26 21.83 -17.93
C GLN A 242 -24.99 20.40 -18.43
N GLN A 243 -25.84 19.44 -18.04
CA GLN A 243 -25.78 18.09 -18.59
C GLN A 243 -26.01 18.14 -20.10
N THR A 244 -25.05 17.62 -20.87
CA THR A 244 -25.10 17.59 -22.33
C THR A 244 -25.04 16.13 -22.80
N LYS A 245 -26.00 15.69 -23.62
CA LYS A 245 -25.95 14.39 -24.28
C LYS A 245 -25.13 14.51 -25.57
N LEU A 246 -24.11 13.67 -25.73
CA LEU A 246 -23.27 13.61 -26.93
C LEU A 246 -23.54 12.31 -27.69
N GLN A 247 -23.60 12.39 -29.02
CA GLN A 247 -23.56 11.21 -29.88
C GLN A 247 -22.11 10.72 -30.04
N PRO A 248 -21.89 9.44 -30.41
CA PRO A 248 -20.55 8.94 -30.71
C PRO A 248 -19.80 9.82 -31.71
N GLY A 249 -18.60 10.27 -31.33
CA GLY A 249 -17.76 11.14 -32.16
C GLY A 249 -18.01 12.65 -32.00
N GLN A 250 -19.01 13.09 -31.24
CA GLN A 250 -19.20 14.51 -30.93
C GLN A 250 -18.33 14.96 -29.75
N SER A 251 -17.83 16.20 -29.83
CA SER A 251 -17.14 16.92 -28.76
C SER A 251 -17.88 18.20 -28.41
N CYS A 252 -17.98 18.51 -27.12
CA CYS A 252 -18.54 19.77 -26.61
C CYS A 252 -17.63 20.34 -25.52
N ALA A 253 -17.38 21.64 -25.53
CA ALA A 253 -16.67 22.32 -24.45
C ALA A 253 -17.65 22.56 -23.29
N LEU A 254 -17.38 21.94 -22.13
CA LEU A 254 -18.25 22.07 -20.94
C LEU A 254 -17.97 23.36 -20.14
N SER A 255 -16.73 23.81 -20.15
CA SER A 255 -16.30 25.04 -19.49
C SER A 255 -14.91 25.43 -20.00
N TRP A 256 -14.56 26.70 -19.83
CA TRP A 256 -13.21 27.20 -20.00
C TRP A 256 -12.67 27.54 -18.62
N MET A 257 -11.58 26.89 -18.23
CA MET A 257 -10.90 27.17 -16.98
C MET A 257 -9.58 27.85 -17.31
N ASN A 258 -9.40 29.07 -16.80
CA ASN A 258 -8.09 29.68 -16.74
C ASN A 258 -7.49 29.25 -15.39
N GLY A 259 -6.39 28.51 -15.45
CA GLY A 259 -5.60 28.22 -14.24
C GLY A 259 -5.04 29.52 -13.65
N PRO A 260 -4.59 29.50 -12.40
CA PRO A 260 -3.69 30.56 -11.91
C PRO A 260 -2.46 30.73 -12.82
#